data_AF-L7LAH8-F1
#
_entry.id   AF-L7LAH8-F1
#
_cell.length_a   1.000
_cell.length_b   1.000
_cell.length_c   1.000
_cell.angle_alpha   90.00
_cell.angle_beta   90.00
_cell.angle_gamma   90.00
#
_symmetry.space_group_name_H-M   'P 1'
#
loop_
_entity.id
_entity.type
_entity.pdbx_description
1 polymer ?
#
loop_
_entity_poly.entity_id
_entity_poly.type
_entity_poly.pdbx_seq_one_letter_code
_entity_poly.pdbx_strand_id
1 'polypeptide(L)'
;MTRVALAIGCGGTIGGAWSVAALHALAEQLDWDPRQAQVLQGTSAGAELVTLLAGGYSTADLVDMQSGRSTDALLAAHLATPPGSTGWPVRWQTRRPAGPDVEGSGWWPTGPPTIGASPSPDPGSRPRASRRRVRRRR
;
A
#
# COMPACT_ATOMS: atom_id res chain seq x y z
N MET A 1 -33.78 3.76 8.13
CA MET A 1 -32.37 4.13 8.40
C MET A 1 -31.55 2.85 8.41
N THR A 2 -30.74 2.63 7.38
CA THR A 2 -29.83 1.48 7.31
C THR A 2 -28.64 1.72 8.23
N ARG A 3 -28.29 0.75 9.07
CA ARG A 3 -27.11 0.83 9.94
C ARG A 3 -25.88 0.33 9.18
N VAL A 4 -24.87 1.19 9.02
CA VAL A 4 -23.63 0.87 8.32
C VAL A 4 -22.45 1.00 9.28
N ALA A 5 -21.56 0.01 9.26
CA ALA A 5 -20.25 0.06 9.91
C ALA A 5 -19.16 0.06 8.84
N LEU A 6 -18.13 0.87 9.03
CA LEU A 6 -16.97 0.95 8.15
C LEU A 6 -15.73 0.41 8.86
N ALA A 7 -15.08 -0.58 8.25
CA ALA A 7 -13.85 -1.17 8.73
C ALA A 7 -12.73 -1.01 7.69
N ILE A 8 -11.59 -0.45 8.10
CA ILE A 8 -10.43 -0.24 7.23
C ILE A 8 -9.22 -0.99 7.78
N GLY A 9 -8.69 -1.92 6.98
CA GLY A 9 -7.50 -2.70 7.33
C GLY A 9 -6.21 -1.89 7.32
N CYS A 10 -5.11 -2.55 7.72
CA CYS A 10 -3.78 -1.97 7.58
C CYS A 10 -3.32 -1.96 6.11
N GLY A 11 -2.34 -1.10 5.80
CA GLY A 11 -1.81 -1.03 4.43
C GLY A 11 -0.60 -0.11 4.22
N GLY A 12 -0.05 0.47 5.29
CA GLY A 12 1.01 1.48 5.18
C GLY A 12 0.60 2.68 4.32
N THR A 13 1.57 3.44 3.83
CA THR A 13 1.31 4.65 3.02
C THR A 13 0.57 4.33 1.72
N ILE A 14 0.98 3.28 0.99
CA ILE A 14 0.35 2.92 -0.28
C ILE A 14 -1.08 2.42 -0.05
N GLY A 15 -1.29 1.52 0.92
CA GLY A 15 -2.62 1.02 1.22
C GLY A 15 -3.56 2.12 1.70
N GLY A 16 -3.07 3.08 2.50
CA GLY A 16 -3.82 4.27 2.87
C GLY A 16 -4.25 5.11 1.66
N ALA A 17 -3.37 5.28 0.66
CA ALA A 17 -3.70 5.98 -0.58
C ALA A 17 -4.81 5.26 -1.38
N TRP A 18 -4.70 3.94 -1.51
CA TRP A 18 -5.73 3.12 -2.17
C TRP A 18 -7.06 3.14 -1.41
N SER A 19 -7.03 3.08 -0.08
CA SER A 19 -8.25 3.16 0.73
C SER A 19 -8.96 4.50 0.58
N VAL A 20 -8.25 5.62 0.51
CA VAL A 20 -8.86 6.95 0.27
C VAL A 20 -9.50 7.01 -1.11
N ALA A 21 -8.81 6.56 -2.16
CA ALA A 21 -9.37 6.52 -3.51
C ALA A 21 -10.62 5.64 -3.59
N ALA A 22 -10.58 4.46 -2.95
CA ALA A 22 -11.72 3.55 -2.90
C ALA A 22 -12.91 4.16 -2.13
N LEU A 23 -12.66 4.80 -0.98
CA LEU A 23 -13.70 5.47 -0.20
C LEU A 23 -14.32 6.65 -0.95
N HIS A 24 -13.52 7.44 -1.65
CA HIS A 24 -14.01 8.54 -2.47
C HIS A 24 -14.91 8.02 -3.61
N ALA A 25 -14.47 6.97 -4.31
CA ALA A 25 -15.29 6.33 -5.34
C ALA A 25 -16.59 5.73 -4.77
N LEU A 26 -16.53 5.07 -3.61
CA LEU A 26 -17.72 4.53 -2.95
C LEU A 26 -18.70 5.64 -2.54
N ALA A 27 -18.20 6.76 -2.03
CA ALA A 27 -19.03 7.89 -1.65
C ALA A 27 -19.81 8.44 -2.85
N GLU A 28 -19.13 8.63 -3.98
CA GLU A 28 -19.75 9.10 -5.23
C GLU A 28 -20.76 8.10 -5.81
N GLN A 29 -20.41 6.81 -5.85
CA GLN A 29 -21.26 5.79 -6.48
C GLN A 29 -22.48 5.41 -5.64
N LEU A 30 -22.40 5.56 -4.32
CA LEU A 30 -23.46 5.15 -3.40
C LEU A 30 -24.23 6.34 -2.82
N ASP A 31 -23.87 7.58 -3.17
CA ASP A 31 -24.37 8.80 -2.51
C ASP A 31 -24.35 8.67 -0.98
N TRP A 32 -23.24 8.12 -0.47
CA TRP A 32 -23.07 7.78 0.94
C TRP A 32 -21.87 8.49 1.53
N ASP A 33 -22.10 9.29 2.56
CA ASP A 33 -21.04 9.92 3.32
C ASP A 33 -20.44 8.92 4.35
N PRO A 34 -19.17 8.50 4.20
CA PRO A 34 -18.54 7.56 5.13
C PRO A 34 -18.47 8.05 6.57
N ARG A 35 -18.55 9.37 6.81
CA ARG A 35 -18.61 9.98 8.15
C ARG A 35 -19.92 9.65 8.88
N GLN A 36 -20.95 9.24 8.14
CA GLN A 36 -22.25 8.82 8.70
C GLN A 36 -22.26 7.34 9.10
N ALA A 37 -21.14 6.62 8.96
CA ALA A 37 -21.00 5.28 9.51
C ALA A 37 -21.22 5.31 11.04
N GLN A 38 -22.02 4.37 11.55
CA GLN A 38 -22.33 4.29 12.99
C GLN A 38 -21.16 3.73 13.80
N VAL A 39 -20.30 2.97 13.14
CA VAL A 39 -19.07 2.43 13.69
C VAL A 39 -17.98 2.66 12.68
N LEU A 40 -16.88 3.25 13.15
CA LEU A 40 -15.65 3.47 12.40
C LEU A 40 -14.55 2.65 13.08
N GLN A 41 -14.03 1.64 12.39
CA GLN A 41 -12.97 0.78 12.90
C GLN A 41 -11.78 0.78 11.94
N GLY A 42 -10.57 0.99 12.45
CA GLY A 42 -9.38 1.12 11.62
C GLY A 42 -8.13 0.53 12.28
N THR A 43 -7.19 0.03 11.48
CA THR A 43 -5.89 -0.47 11.96
C THR A 43 -4.72 0.14 11.19
N SER A 44 -3.66 0.60 11.87
CA SER A 44 -2.50 1.27 11.24
C SER A 44 -2.96 2.44 10.34
N ALA A 45 -2.64 2.42 9.04
CA ALA A 45 -3.15 3.40 8.07
C ALA A 45 -4.69 3.51 8.10
N GLY A 46 -5.41 2.40 8.31
CA GLY A 46 -6.86 2.45 8.48
C GLY A 46 -7.29 3.20 9.75
N ALA A 47 -6.52 3.11 10.84
CA ALA A 47 -6.82 3.82 12.10
C ALA A 47 -6.69 5.33 11.93
N GLU A 48 -5.68 5.77 11.17
CA GLU A 48 -5.50 7.16 10.77
C GLU A 48 -6.70 7.66 9.96
N LEU A 49 -7.09 6.91 8.92
CA LEU A 49 -8.21 7.30 8.05
C LEU A 49 -9.55 7.39 8.82
N VAL A 50 -9.87 6.41 9.66
CA VAL A 50 -11.11 6.49 10.46
C VAL A 50 -11.07 7.61 11.49
N THR A 51 -9.90 7.98 12.00
CA THR A 51 -9.73 9.12 12.92
C THR A 51 -10.02 10.43 12.19
N LEU A 52 -9.49 10.61 10.97
CA LEU A 52 -9.76 11.79 10.16
C LEU A 52 -11.24 11.89 9.76
N LEU A 53 -11.87 10.78 9.37
CA LEU A 53 -13.31 10.73 9.07
C LEU A 53 -14.15 11.09 10.30
N ALA A 54 -13.84 10.52 11.47
CA ALA A 54 -14.51 10.84 12.73
C ALA A 54 -14.31 12.32 13.14
N GLY A 55 -13.17 12.92 12.78
CA GLY A 55 -12.89 14.34 12.94
C GLY A 55 -13.65 15.26 11.98
N GLY A 56 -14.44 14.72 11.06
CA GLY A 56 -15.29 15.47 10.14
C GLY A 56 -14.72 15.67 8.74
N TYR A 57 -13.47 15.25 8.48
CA TYR A 57 -12.87 15.37 7.15
C TYR A 57 -13.55 14.42 6.16
N SER A 58 -13.99 14.97 5.03
CA SER A 58 -14.63 14.23 3.96
C SER A 58 -13.62 13.41 3.15
N THR A 59 -14.10 12.47 2.33
CA THR A 59 -13.21 11.73 1.42
C THR A 59 -12.52 12.64 0.40
N ALA A 60 -13.14 13.76 0.02
CA ALA A 60 -12.54 14.77 -0.84
C ALA A 60 -11.36 15.48 -0.14
N ASP A 61 -11.52 15.85 1.14
CA ASP A 61 -10.43 16.45 1.94
C ASP A 61 -9.23 15.50 2.02
N LEU A 62 -9.49 14.20 2.18
CA LEU A 62 -8.44 13.17 2.21
C LEU A 62 -7.75 13.00 0.85
N VAL A 63 -8.49 13.10 -0.26
CA VAL A 63 -7.92 13.09 -1.62
C VAL A 63 -7.04 14.31 -1.84
N ASP A 64 -7.48 15.49 -1.43
CA ASP A 64 -6.70 16.72 -1.55
C ASP A 64 -5.47 16.71 -0.65
N MET A 65 -5.57 16.15 0.56
CA MET A 65 -4.42 15.87 1.42
C MET A 65 -3.40 15.00 0.69
N GLN A 66 -3.78 13.80 0.22
CA GLN A 66 -2.85 12.88 -0.43
C GLN A 66 -2.27 13.41 -1.75
N SER A 67 -2.99 14.31 -2.42
CA SER A 67 -2.54 14.95 -3.64
C SER A 67 -1.67 16.20 -3.42
N GLY A 68 -1.42 16.59 -2.17
CA GLY A 68 -0.68 17.81 -1.82
C GLY A 68 -1.42 19.11 -2.15
N ARG A 69 -2.76 19.07 -2.25
CA ARG A 69 -3.62 20.21 -2.57
C ARG A 69 -4.46 20.71 -1.39
N SER A 70 -4.40 20.04 -0.23
CA SER A 70 -5.18 20.46 0.93
C SER A 70 -4.82 21.87 1.38
N THR A 71 -5.85 22.69 1.61
CA THR A 71 -5.72 24.02 2.21
C THR A 71 -5.86 23.97 3.74
N ASP A 72 -6.20 22.81 4.30
CA ASP A 72 -6.32 22.62 5.74
C ASP A 72 -4.94 22.40 6.38
N ALA A 73 -4.61 23.22 7.37
CA ALA A 73 -3.29 23.21 8.00
C ALA A 73 -3.02 21.91 8.79
N LEU A 74 -4.04 21.29 9.38
CA LEU A 74 -3.90 20.04 10.13
C LEU A 74 -3.65 18.87 9.17
N LEU A 75 -4.40 18.79 8.07
CA LEU A 75 -4.18 17.77 7.05
C LEU A 75 -2.81 17.92 6.37
N ALA A 76 -2.40 19.15 6.05
CA ALA A 76 -1.09 19.42 5.49
C ALA A 76 0.05 19.04 6.46
N ALA A 77 -0.07 19.39 7.75
CA ALA A 77 0.92 19.04 8.77
C ALA A 77 1.00 17.53 9.03
N HIS A 78 -0.15 16.86 9.04
CA HIS A 78 -0.26 15.42 9.19
C HIS A 78 0.48 14.68 8.07
N LEU A 79 0.24 15.06 6.81
CA LEU A 79 0.93 14.45 5.66
C LEU A 79 2.45 14.68 5.68
N ALA A 80 2.89 15.83 6.21
CA ALA A 80 4.31 16.16 6.36
C ALA A 80 5.02 15.32 7.44
N THR A 81 4.29 14.58 8.28
CA THR A 81 4.82 13.80 9.41
C THR A 81 4.51 12.31 9.27
N PRO A 82 5.05 11.60 8.24
CA PRO A 82 4.73 10.20 8.02
C PRO A 82 5.24 9.29 9.16
N PRO A 83 4.60 8.14 9.41
CA PRO A 83 5.08 7.18 10.42
C PRO A 83 6.53 6.77 10.13
N GLY A 84 7.42 6.97 11.10
CA GLY A 84 8.88 6.80 10.97
C GLY A 84 9.68 8.10 10.80
N SER A 85 9.02 9.26 10.64
CA SER A 85 9.65 10.59 10.66
C SER A 85 10.01 11.06 12.08
N THR A 86 9.38 10.50 13.11
CA THR A 86 9.85 10.61 14.48
C THR A 86 11.21 9.95 14.51
N GLY A 87 12.29 10.73 14.71
CA GLY A 87 13.70 10.30 14.69
C GLY A 87 14.11 9.29 15.77
N TRP A 88 13.18 8.45 16.22
CA TRP A 88 13.42 7.29 17.04
C TRP A 88 14.31 6.31 16.26
N PRO A 89 15.44 5.87 16.81
CA PRO A 89 16.18 4.79 16.20
C PRO A 89 15.35 3.53 16.34
N VAL A 90 14.55 3.20 15.32
CA VAL A 90 13.93 1.87 15.20
C VAL A 90 15.05 0.89 14.86
N ARG A 91 15.88 0.60 15.87
CA ARG A 91 16.83 -0.50 15.84
C ARG A 91 15.97 -1.75 15.95
N TRP A 92 15.52 -2.28 14.82
CA TRP A 92 14.93 -3.61 14.74
C TRP A 92 15.97 -4.58 15.29
N GLN A 93 15.94 -4.82 16.61
CA GLN A 93 16.64 -5.94 17.21
C GLN A 93 15.90 -7.16 16.69
N THR A 94 16.39 -7.74 15.60
CA THR A 94 16.20 -9.16 15.33
C THR A 94 16.88 -9.91 16.48
N ARG A 95 16.24 -9.95 17.66
CA ARG A 95 16.56 -10.97 18.65
C ARG A 95 16.14 -12.27 17.98
N ARG A 96 17.12 -12.99 17.42
CA ARG A 96 16.97 -14.42 17.20
C ARG A 96 16.48 -14.98 18.54
N PRO A 97 15.30 -15.64 18.61
CA PRO A 97 15.00 -16.45 19.77
C PRO A 97 16.12 -17.48 19.85
N ALA A 98 16.81 -17.56 20.98
CA ALA A 98 17.59 -18.74 21.29
C ALA A 98 16.59 -19.84 21.63
N GLY A 99 15.99 -20.44 20.60
CA GLY A 99 15.14 -21.62 20.71
C GLY A 99 15.90 -22.83 20.16
N PRO A 100 15.76 -24.01 20.78
CA PRO A 100 16.43 -25.22 20.32
C PRO A 100 15.97 -25.56 18.90
N ASP A 101 16.84 -26.21 18.13
CA ASP A 101 16.58 -26.65 16.77
C ASP A 101 15.29 -27.47 16.69
N VAL A 102 14.18 -26.83 16.30
CA VAL A 102 12.94 -27.51 15.94
C VAL A 102 12.95 -27.69 14.43
N GLU A 103 13.45 -28.86 14.06
CA GLU A 103 13.27 -29.49 12.76
C GLU A 103 11.77 -29.55 12.41
N GLY A 104 11.38 -28.92 11.31
CA GLY A 104 10.10 -29.17 10.63
C GLY A 104 8.90 -28.28 11.00
N SER A 105 8.67 -27.22 10.23
CA SER A 105 7.34 -26.88 9.66
C SER A 105 7.46 -25.71 8.68
N GLY A 106 7.48 -26.05 7.39
CA GLY A 106 7.68 -25.12 6.29
C GLY A 106 6.44 -24.30 5.93
N TRP A 107 6.28 -23.13 6.54
CA TRP A 107 5.22 -22.18 6.17
C TRP A 107 5.73 -20.74 5.95
N TRP A 108 7.04 -20.48 6.08
CA TRP A 108 7.65 -19.17 5.81
C TRP A 108 8.99 -19.34 5.08
N PRO A 109 9.22 -18.67 3.93
CA PRO A 109 10.55 -18.64 3.33
C PRO A 109 11.49 -17.83 4.23
N THR A 110 12.40 -18.52 4.92
CA THR A 110 13.44 -17.90 5.75
C THR A 110 14.66 -17.56 4.90
N GLY A 111 14.52 -16.55 4.05
CA GLY A 111 15.63 -15.95 3.33
C GLY A 111 15.31 -14.51 2.93
N PRO A 112 16.27 -13.58 2.93
CA PRO A 112 16.03 -12.27 2.33
C PRO A 112 15.65 -12.46 0.85
N PRO A 113 14.77 -11.62 0.28
CA PRO A 113 14.42 -11.72 -1.13
C PRO A 113 15.70 -11.53 -1.95
N THR A 114 16.17 -12.60 -2.59
CA THR A 114 17.11 -12.47 -3.69
C THR A 114 16.35 -11.80 -4.82
N ILE A 115 16.50 -10.48 -4.94
CA ILE A 115 16.31 -9.82 -6.24
C ILE A 115 17.34 -10.49 -7.14
N GLY A 116 16.87 -11.41 -7.98
CA GLY A 116 17.69 -12.02 -9.02
C GLY A 116 18.24 -10.90 -9.88
N ALA A 117 19.54 -10.62 -9.73
CA ALA A 117 20.26 -9.90 -10.75
C ALA A 117 20.09 -10.70 -12.04
N SER A 118 19.35 -10.13 -13.00
CA SER A 118 19.37 -10.65 -14.36
C SER A 118 20.82 -10.63 -14.82
N PRO A 119 21.37 -11.73 -15.39
CA PRO A 119 22.72 -11.67 -15.92
C PRO A 119 22.77 -10.58 -16.99
N SER A 120 23.70 -9.63 -16.83
CA SER A 120 24.05 -8.70 -17.89
C SER A 120 24.34 -9.48 -19.17
N PRO A 121 23.82 -9.06 -20.34
CA PRO A 121 24.10 -9.74 -21.59
C PRO A 121 25.60 -9.59 -21.89
N ASP A 122 26.26 -10.73 -22.06
CA ASP A 122 27.62 -10.84 -22.60
C ASP A 122 27.70 -10.08 -23.94
N PRO A 123 28.66 -9.16 -24.17
CA PRO A 123 28.79 -8.41 -25.41
C PRO A 123 29.34 -9.26 -26.58
N GLY A 124 29.02 -10.55 -26.61
CA GLY A 124 29.46 -11.54 -27.59
C GLY A 124 28.30 -12.20 -28.34
N SER A 125 27.32 -11.42 -28.82
CA SER A 125 26.29 -11.95 -29.71
C SER A 125 26.75 -11.94 -31.17
N ARG A 126 26.53 -13.05 -31.88
CA ARG A 126 25.86 -13.06 -33.20
C ARG A 126 25.60 -14.50 -33.69
N PRO A 127 24.34 -14.98 -33.62
CA PRO A 127 23.90 -16.10 -34.44
C PRO A 127 23.51 -15.60 -35.84
N ARG A 128 23.99 -16.31 -36.88
CA ARG A 128 23.69 -16.08 -38.30
C ARG A 128 22.19 -16.18 -38.58
N ALA A 129 21.61 -15.14 -39.18
CA ALA A 129 20.24 -15.15 -39.66
C ALA A 129 20.03 -16.20 -40.77
N SER A 130 19.20 -17.21 -40.52
CA SER A 130 18.71 -18.11 -41.57
C SER A 130 17.46 -17.48 -42.22
N ARG A 131 17.63 -17.05 -43.48
CA ARG A 131 16.54 -16.52 -44.30
C ARG A 131 15.53 -17.63 -44.61
N ARG A 132 14.36 -17.59 -43.95
CA ARG A 132 13.24 -18.47 -44.31
C ARG A 132 12.53 -17.88 -45.54
N ARG A 133 12.75 -18.48 -46.71
CA ARG A 133 12.02 -18.16 -47.96
C ARG A 133 10.53 -18.48 -47.77
N VAL A 134 9.68 -17.46 -47.90
CA VAL A 134 8.23 -17.63 -48.07
C VAL A 134 7.98 -18.11 -49.51
N ARG A 135 7.55 -19.36 -49.68
CA ARG A 135 7.00 -19.86 -50.94
C ARG A 135 5.54 -19.40 -51.02
N ARG A 136 5.25 -18.41 -51.86
CA ARG A 136 3.90 -18.16 -52.38
C ARG A 136 3.49 -19.37 -53.22
N ARG A 137 2.41 -20.05 -52.86
CA ARG A 137 1.66 -20.91 -53.80
C ARG A 137 0.59 -20.04 -54.44
N ARG A 138 0.57 -20.08 -55.77
CA ARG A 138 -0.52 -19.62 -56.63
C ARG A 138 -1.70 -20.57 -56.49
#